data_AF-A0AAU5XI23-F1
#
_entry.id   AF-A0AAU5XI23-F1
#
_cell.length_a   1.000
_cell.length_b   1.000
_cell.length_c   1.000
_cell.angle_alpha   90.00
_cell.angle_beta   90.00
_cell.angle_gamma   90.00
#
_symmetry.space_group_name_H-M   'P 1'
#
loop_
_entity.id
_entity.type
_entity.pdbx_description
1 polymer ?
#
loop_
_entity_poly.entity_id
_entity_poly.type
_entity_poly.pdbx_seq_one_letter_code
_entity_poly.pdbx_strand_id
1 'polypeptide(L)'
;MSQPETERGWHQRQRPAALPPGRLIHAEGGTQVLWISDGPAPDRLWAAIRAEHDYTGLWPLLLGALNSSKEGDFRPWCSGELSLRAISPPGRHDPAALLAEWWEDNAQDLDDEEDEGPLTAPYGQRRPGRAPAPAFTGDPDIAADTYAEMLPDCDPSMRLGLVAAASGADALAVCGWTGPPNFTNDTGEIAAVGKSASAYASSASGSPTCISPSPRPRRPSMPLRAK
;
A
#
# COMPACT_ATOMS: atom_id res chain seq x y z
N MET A 1 -11.06 -23.91 -31.23
CA MET A 1 -10.62 -22.58 -30.76
C MET A 1 -10.62 -22.62 -29.24
N SER A 2 -9.43 -22.72 -28.66
CA SER A 2 -9.23 -22.83 -27.21
C SER A 2 -9.37 -21.46 -26.56
N GLN A 3 -10.23 -21.35 -25.54
CA GLN A 3 -10.37 -20.14 -24.73
C GLN A 3 -9.06 -19.84 -23.98
N PRO A 4 -8.67 -18.56 -23.83
CA PRO A 4 -7.46 -18.16 -23.12
C PRO A 4 -7.56 -18.48 -21.62
N GLU A 5 -6.46 -18.94 -21.04
CA GLU A 5 -6.35 -19.44 -19.66
C GLU A 5 -6.66 -18.43 -18.55
N THR A 6 -6.79 -17.15 -18.89
CA THR A 6 -7.16 -16.06 -17.98
C THR A 6 -8.61 -16.15 -17.48
N GLU A 7 -9.54 -16.76 -18.23
CA GLU A 7 -10.92 -16.97 -17.76
C GLU A 7 -11.02 -18.09 -16.70
N ARG A 8 -10.07 -19.05 -16.70
CA ARG A 8 -10.09 -20.19 -15.76
C ARG A 8 -9.70 -19.82 -14.34
N GLY A 9 -8.96 -18.74 -14.14
CA GLY A 9 -8.44 -18.33 -12.83
C GLY A 9 -9.53 -17.89 -11.83
N TRP A 10 -10.68 -17.43 -12.32
CA TRP A 10 -11.76 -16.87 -11.49
C TRP A 10 -12.82 -17.91 -11.08
N HIS A 11 -13.08 -18.90 -11.93
CA HIS A 11 -14.13 -19.90 -11.69
C HIS A 11 -13.76 -20.99 -10.67
N GLN A 12 -12.47 -21.13 -10.33
CA GLN A 12 -11.98 -22.17 -9.42
C GLN A 12 -11.62 -21.67 -8.01
N ARG A 13 -11.78 -20.37 -7.73
CA ARG A 13 -11.49 -19.79 -6.42
C ARG A 13 -12.80 -19.61 -5.66
N GLN A 14 -12.87 -20.17 -4.44
CA GLN A 14 -14.09 -20.08 -3.65
C GLN A 14 -14.38 -18.61 -3.35
N ARG A 15 -15.61 -18.17 -3.65
CA ARG A 15 -16.07 -16.84 -3.28
C ARG A 15 -16.06 -16.75 -1.75
N PRO A 16 -15.59 -15.64 -1.18
CA PRO A 16 -15.85 -15.33 0.23
C PRO A 16 -17.36 -15.39 0.51
N ALA A 17 -17.73 -15.39 1.79
CA ALA A 17 -19.13 -15.24 2.24
C ALA A 17 -19.91 -14.23 1.36
N ALA A 18 -21.21 -14.50 1.13
CA ALA A 18 -22.05 -13.84 0.13
C ALA A 18 -21.72 -12.35 -0.07
N LEU A 19 -21.02 -12.06 -1.18
CA LEU A 19 -20.68 -10.68 -1.55
C LEU A 19 -21.97 -9.87 -1.76
N PRO A 20 -21.99 -8.58 -1.37
CA PRO A 20 -23.12 -7.71 -1.67
C PRO A 20 -23.25 -7.52 -3.19
N PRO A 21 -24.34 -6.90 -3.68
CA PRO A 21 -24.44 -6.50 -5.08
C PRO A 21 -23.21 -5.67 -5.51
N GLY A 22 -22.74 -5.95 -6.73
CA GLY A 22 -21.56 -5.31 -7.28
C GLY A 22 -21.30 -5.76 -8.71
N ARG A 23 -20.25 -5.20 -9.29
CA ARG A 23 -19.95 -5.33 -10.72
C ARG A 23 -18.47 -5.56 -10.98
N LEU A 24 -18.19 -6.20 -12.11
CA LEU A 24 -16.83 -6.37 -12.61
C LEU A 24 -16.42 -5.13 -13.41
N ILE A 25 -15.26 -4.60 -13.06
CA ILE A 25 -14.65 -3.44 -13.71
C ILE A 25 -13.53 -3.92 -14.62
N HIS A 26 -13.47 -3.29 -15.79
CA HIS A 26 -12.47 -3.56 -16.80
C HIS A 26 -11.61 -2.31 -17.00
N ALA A 27 -10.31 -2.51 -17.12
CA ALA A 27 -9.40 -1.46 -17.56
C ALA A 27 -9.58 -1.19 -19.06
N GLU A 28 -8.97 -0.11 -19.53
CA GLU A 28 -8.82 0.18 -20.95
C GLU A 28 -8.32 -1.07 -21.71
N GLY A 29 -9.00 -1.43 -22.80
CA GLY A 29 -8.71 -2.67 -23.55
C GLY A 29 -9.47 -3.91 -23.06
N GLY A 30 -10.38 -3.77 -22.09
CA GLY A 30 -11.36 -4.81 -21.73
C GLY A 30 -10.83 -5.90 -20.81
N THR A 31 -9.65 -5.72 -20.21
CA THR A 31 -9.13 -6.66 -19.21
C THR A 31 -9.83 -6.41 -17.88
N GLN A 32 -10.42 -7.45 -17.28
CA GLN A 32 -11.02 -7.36 -15.95
C GLN A 32 -9.93 -7.13 -14.90
N VAL A 33 -10.08 -6.08 -14.09
CA VAL A 33 -9.06 -5.66 -13.12
C VAL A 33 -9.53 -5.72 -11.66
N LEU A 34 -10.83 -5.51 -11.40
CA LEU A 34 -11.38 -5.58 -10.05
C LEU A 34 -12.89 -5.85 -10.07
N TRP A 35 -13.41 -6.34 -8.95
CA TRP A 35 -14.83 -6.28 -8.63
C TRP A 35 -15.08 -5.13 -7.64
N ILE A 36 -16.19 -4.41 -7.76
CA ILE A 36 -16.57 -3.33 -6.84
C ILE A 36 -18.02 -3.49 -6.38
N SER A 37 -18.29 -3.24 -5.10
CA SER A 37 -19.65 -3.19 -4.56
C SER A 37 -20.44 -2.02 -5.18
N ASP A 38 -21.75 -2.18 -5.31
CA ASP A 38 -22.62 -1.11 -5.82
C ASP A 38 -22.87 -0.01 -4.79
N GLY A 39 -22.82 -0.38 -3.51
CA GLY A 39 -22.99 0.51 -2.36
C GLY A 39 -21.78 0.54 -1.44
N PRO A 40 -21.92 1.20 -0.28
CA PRO A 40 -20.86 1.31 0.72
C PRO A 40 -20.28 -0.05 1.12
N ALA A 41 -19.01 -0.05 1.52
CA ALA A 41 -18.36 -1.25 2.05
C ALA A 41 -19.11 -1.74 3.31
N PRO A 42 -19.61 -2.99 3.34
CA PRO A 42 -20.27 -3.51 4.53
C PRO A 42 -19.31 -3.64 5.70
N ASP A 43 -19.80 -3.33 6.89
CA ASP A 43 -19.06 -3.43 8.15
C ASP A 43 -18.37 -4.79 8.28
N ARG A 44 -17.09 -4.76 8.67
CA ARG A 44 -16.23 -5.93 8.92
C ARG A 44 -15.98 -6.86 7.72
N LEU A 45 -16.68 -6.69 6.59
CA LEU A 45 -16.50 -7.55 5.43
C LEU A 45 -15.10 -7.40 4.83
N TRP A 46 -14.55 -6.19 4.84
CA TRP A 46 -13.18 -5.95 4.39
C TRP A 46 -12.17 -6.80 5.18
N ALA A 47 -12.24 -6.77 6.52
CA ALA A 47 -11.36 -7.52 7.40
C ALA A 47 -11.53 -9.04 7.23
N ALA A 48 -12.79 -9.49 7.11
CA ALA A 48 -13.09 -10.90 6.87
C ALA A 48 -12.46 -11.42 5.56
N ILE A 49 -12.57 -10.65 4.48
CA ILE A 49 -11.99 -11.04 3.18
C ILE A 49 -10.46 -11.02 3.23
N ARG A 50 -9.84 -10.02 3.88
CA ARG A 50 -8.38 -10.00 4.06
C ARG A 50 -7.90 -11.22 4.85
N ALA A 51 -8.60 -11.61 5.91
CA ALA A 51 -8.25 -12.81 6.68
C ALA A 51 -8.37 -14.11 5.85
N GLU A 52 -9.20 -14.10 4.81
CA GLU A 52 -9.36 -15.20 3.85
C GLU A 52 -8.46 -15.06 2.60
N HIS A 53 -7.59 -14.04 2.53
CA HIS A 53 -6.80 -13.72 1.34
C HIS A 53 -5.91 -14.88 0.89
N ASP A 54 -5.21 -15.55 1.81
CA ASP A 54 -4.34 -16.70 1.49
C ASP A 54 -5.10 -17.86 0.81
N TYR A 55 -6.40 -17.98 1.11
CA TYR A 55 -7.26 -19.03 0.56
C TYR A 55 -7.93 -18.60 -0.76
N THR A 56 -8.36 -17.34 -0.85
CA THR A 56 -9.16 -16.83 -1.97
C THR A 56 -8.30 -16.20 -3.07
N GLY A 57 -7.11 -15.71 -2.72
CA GLY A 57 -6.25 -14.87 -3.56
C GLY A 57 -6.83 -13.48 -3.84
N LEU A 58 -7.89 -13.07 -3.14
CA LEU A 58 -8.57 -11.79 -3.34
C LEU A 58 -8.16 -10.79 -2.26
N TRP A 59 -7.49 -9.72 -2.67
CA TRP A 59 -7.11 -8.64 -1.78
C TRP A 59 -8.25 -7.60 -1.74
N PRO A 60 -8.76 -7.23 -0.54
CA PRO A 60 -9.79 -6.22 -0.44
C PRO A 60 -9.19 -4.80 -0.47
N LEU A 61 -9.89 -3.90 -1.14
CA LEU A 61 -9.59 -2.47 -1.21
C LEU A 61 -10.77 -1.66 -0.68
N LEU A 62 -10.49 -0.57 0.01
CA LEU A 62 -11.48 0.49 0.24
C LEU A 62 -11.26 1.56 -0.82
N LEU A 63 -12.26 1.75 -1.67
CA LEU A 63 -12.19 2.63 -2.83
C LEU A 63 -13.00 3.89 -2.54
N GLY A 64 -12.33 5.03 -2.40
CA GLY A 64 -12.96 6.35 -2.33
C GLY A 64 -13.03 6.99 -3.71
N ALA A 65 -14.09 7.75 -3.98
CA ALA A 65 -14.20 8.51 -5.22
C ALA A 65 -13.30 9.75 -5.20
N LEU A 66 -12.81 10.18 -6.37
CA LEU A 66 -12.15 11.47 -6.49
C LEU A 66 -13.14 12.59 -6.14
N ASN A 67 -12.65 13.65 -5.50
CA ASN A 67 -13.46 14.84 -5.16
C ASN A 67 -14.12 15.51 -6.38
N SER A 68 -13.53 15.34 -7.56
CA SER A 68 -14.02 15.85 -8.85
C SER A 68 -15.00 14.89 -9.55
N SER A 69 -15.38 13.80 -8.89
CA SER A 69 -16.35 12.85 -9.42
C SER A 69 -17.72 13.50 -9.57
N LYS A 70 -18.34 13.29 -10.72
CA LYS A 70 -19.76 13.58 -10.89
C LYS A 70 -20.59 12.54 -10.16
N GLU A 71 -21.81 12.91 -9.80
CA GLU A 71 -22.76 12.00 -9.17
C GLU A 71 -22.93 10.73 -10.02
N GLY A 72 -22.72 9.57 -9.39
CA GLY A 72 -22.90 8.26 -10.02
C GLY A 72 -21.69 7.70 -10.80
N ASP A 73 -20.67 8.50 -11.14
CA ASP A 73 -19.54 8.06 -11.97
C ASP A 73 -18.40 7.42 -11.16
N PHE A 74 -18.30 7.73 -9.86
CA PHE A 74 -17.37 7.11 -8.89
C PHE A 74 -15.93 6.96 -9.44
N ARG A 75 -15.37 8.08 -9.95
CA ARG A 75 -14.06 8.11 -10.61
C ARG A 75 -12.93 7.80 -9.61
N PRO A 76 -11.84 7.14 -10.05
CA PRO A 76 -11.60 6.60 -11.40
C PRO A 76 -12.17 5.18 -11.60
N TRP A 77 -12.76 4.59 -10.56
CA TRP A 77 -13.01 3.16 -10.48
C TRP A 77 -14.11 2.69 -11.44
N CYS A 78 -15.18 3.47 -11.60
CA CYS A 78 -16.33 3.10 -12.44
C CYS A 78 -16.38 3.83 -13.79
N SER A 79 -15.46 4.77 -14.03
CA SER A 79 -15.45 5.64 -15.22
C SER A 79 -14.62 5.11 -16.39
N GLY A 80 -13.92 3.99 -16.21
CA GLY A 80 -13.05 3.39 -17.23
C GLY A 80 -11.66 4.04 -17.33
N GLU A 81 -11.26 4.82 -16.32
CA GLU A 81 -9.97 5.51 -16.27
C GLU A 81 -8.82 4.65 -15.73
N LEU A 82 -9.06 3.34 -15.57
CA LEU A 82 -8.05 2.37 -15.18
C LEU A 82 -7.29 1.90 -16.42
N SER A 83 -5.97 1.89 -16.36
CA SER A 83 -5.11 1.50 -17.48
C SER A 83 -3.96 0.61 -17.04
N LEU A 84 -3.74 -0.47 -17.78
CA LEU A 84 -2.62 -1.40 -17.57
C LEU A 84 -1.43 -1.09 -18.48
N ARG A 85 -1.52 -0.07 -19.35
CA ARG A 85 -0.48 0.23 -20.35
C ARG A 85 0.81 0.78 -19.74
N ALA A 86 0.71 1.44 -18.59
CA ALA A 86 1.81 2.14 -17.96
C ALA A 86 2.09 1.56 -16.55
N ILE A 87 2.14 0.23 -16.45
CA ILE A 87 2.39 -0.46 -15.19
C ILE A 87 3.46 -1.52 -15.42
N SER A 88 4.69 -1.23 -14.98
CA SER A 88 5.72 -2.25 -14.94
C SER A 88 5.60 -3.12 -13.68
N PRO A 89 6.17 -4.35 -13.70
CA PRO A 89 6.10 -5.22 -12.52
C PRO A 89 6.81 -4.58 -11.31
N PRO A 90 6.17 -4.48 -10.13
CA PRO A 90 6.76 -3.83 -8.96
C PRO A 90 8.12 -4.43 -8.55
N GLY A 91 8.31 -5.74 -8.74
CA GLY A 91 9.57 -6.43 -8.44
C GLY A 91 10.75 -6.07 -9.37
N ARG A 92 10.53 -5.27 -10.41
CA ARG A 92 11.59 -4.78 -11.31
C ARG A 92 12.34 -3.58 -10.74
N HIS A 93 11.76 -2.89 -9.76
CA HIS A 93 12.29 -1.64 -9.25
C HIS A 93 13.05 -1.82 -7.95
N ASP A 94 14.09 -1.00 -7.75
CA ASP A 94 14.72 -0.81 -6.45
C ASP A 94 14.09 0.41 -5.74
N PRO A 95 13.34 0.21 -4.65
CA PRO A 95 12.76 1.30 -3.86
C PRO A 95 13.78 2.30 -3.32
N ALA A 96 15.03 1.89 -3.04
CA ALA A 96 16.07 2.86 -2.61
C ALA A 96 16.41 3.84 -3.72
N ALA A 97 16.57 3.30 -4.93
CA ALA A 97 16.98 4.03 -6.11
C ALA A 97 15.86 4.97 -6.55
N LEU A 98 14.61 4.49 -6.64
CA LEU A 98 13.45 5.32 -6.96
C LEU A 98 13.30 6.51 -5.99
N LEU A 99 13.34 6.23 -4.68
CA LEU A 99 13.28 7.30 -3.67
C LEU A 99 14.53 8.19 -3.66
N ALA A 100 15.63 7.81 -4.32
CA ALA A 100 16.81 8.66 -4.48
C ALA A 100 16.59 9.64 -5.64
N GLU A 101 16.15 9.10 -6.76
CA GLU A 101 15.82 9.82 -8.00
C GLU A 101 14.73 10.85 -7.75
N TRP A 102 13.60 10.43 -7.18
CA TRP A 102 12.50 11.35 -6.85
C TRP A 102 12.94 12.46 -5.89
N TRP A 103 13.87 12.17 -4.97
CA TRP A 103 14.41 13.21 -4.08
C TRP A 103 15.26 14.22 -4.85
N GLU A 104 16.09 13.75 -5.77
CA GLU A 104 16.96 14.59 -6.58
C GLU A 104 16.14 15.51 -7.48
N ASP A 105 15.12 14.99 -8.16
CA ASP A 105 14.22 15.78 -9.01
C ASP A 105 13.55 16.91 -8.21
N ASN A 106 12.94 16.57 -7.07
CA ASN A 106 12.26 17.54 -6.21
C ASN A 106 13.22 18.49 -5.47
N ALA A 107 14.53 18.17 -5.42
CA ALA A 107 15.55 19.04 -4.87
C ALA A 107 16.24 19.93 -5.92
N GLN A 108 15.95 19.72 -7.22
CA GLN A 108 16.39 20.56 -8.32
C GLN A 108 15.30 21.58 -8.70
N ASP A 109 14.02 21.28 -8.51
CA ASP A 109 12.87 22.18 -8.73
C ASP A 109 12.73 23.31 -7.66
N LEU A 110 13.84 23.76 -7.07
CA LEU A 110 13.86 24.74 -5.98
C LEU A 110 13.82 26.21 -6.43
N ASP A 111 13.72 26.46 -7.74
CA ASP A 111 13.95 27.80 -8.31
C ASP A 111 12.66 28.60 -8.59
N ASP A 112 11.45 28.03 -8.47
CA ASP A 112 10.23 28.67 -9.01
C ASP A 112 9.12 29.07 -8.00
N GLU A 113 9.23 28.80 -6.69
CA GLU A 113 8.22 29.25 -5.70
C GLU A 113 8.86 30.06 -4.56
N GLU A 114 8.89 31.39 -4.71
CA GLU A 114 9.61 32.33 -3.83
C GLU A 114 9.11 32.43 -2.37
N ASP A 115 8.00 31.81 -1.98
CA ASP A 115 7.38 32.01 -0.66
C ASP A 115 7.24 30.75 0.24
N GLU A 116 7.37 29.55 -0.32
CA GLU A 116 7.40 28.30 0.46
C GLU A 116 8.79 27.69 0.31
N GLY A 117 9.55 27.59 1.41
CA GLY A 117 10.91 27.04 1.37
C GLY A 117 10.96 25.67 0.66
N PRO A 118 12.16 25.20 0.27
CA PRO A 118 12.31 24.04 -0.61
C PRO A 118 11.45 22.85 -0.17
N LEU A 119 10.75 22.18 -1.09
CA LEU A 119 9.90 21.01 -0.77
C LEU A 119 10.61 19.94 0.06
N THR A 120 11.93 19.88 -0.08
CA THR A 120 12.83 18.97 0.62
C THR A 120 13.32 19.49 1.98
N ALA A 121 12.84 20.64 2.46
CA ALA A 121 13.14 21.15 3.79
C ALA A 121 12.75 20.15 4.90
N PRO A 122 13.51 20.06 6.00
CA PRO A 122 14.74 20.80 6.32
C PRO A 122 16.01 20.21 5.67
N TYR A 123 15.88 19.16 4.87
CA TYR A 123 17.01 18.37 4.37
C TYR A 123 17.64 18.95 3.09
N GLY A 124 16.86 19.68 2.30
CA GLY A 124 17.29 20.30 1.05
C GLY A 124 17.82 19.24 0.06
N GLN A 125 18.86 19.60 -0.70
CA GLN A 125 19.52 18.67 -1.64
C GLN A 125 20.11 17.42 -0.98
N ARG A 126 20.40 17.45 0.33
CA ARG A 126 20.98 16.30 1.02
C ARG A 126 19.88 15.35 1.50
N ARG A 127 19.73 14.24 0.78
CA ARG A 127 18.82 13.15 1.16
C ARG A 127 19.09 12.64 2.59
N PRO A 128 18.07 12.51 3.46
CA PRO A 128 18.23 12.01 4.83
C PRO A 128 18.55 10.51 4.96
N GLY A 129 18.67 9.80 3.83
CA GLY A 129 18.81 8.34 3.80
C GLY A 129 17.49 7.63 4.14
N ARG A 130 17.53 6.29 4.23
CA ARG A 130 16.36 5.51 4.66
C ARG A 130 16.11 5.74 6.14
N ALA A 131 14.85 6.02 6.48
CA ALA A 131 14.44 6.04 7.88
C ALA A 131 14.77 4.69 8.53
N PRO A 132 15.28 4.67 9.77
CA PRO A 132 15.36 3.44 10.55
C PRO A 132 13.99 2.76 10.58
N ALA A 133 13.97 1.43 10.55
CA ALA A 133 12.72 0.71 10.74
C ALA A 133 12.05 1.20 12.02
N PRO A 134 10.79 1.66 11.98
CA PRO A 134 10.14 2.18 13.17
C PRO A 134 10.06 1.07 14.22
N ALA A 135 10.10 1.45 15.50
CA ALA A 135 9.82 0.54 16.62
C ALA A 135 8.33 0.15 16.69
N PHE A 136 7.61 0.18 15.56
CA PHE A 136 6.22 -0.24 15.50
C PHE A 136 6.18 -1.75 15.70
N THR A 137 5.77 -2.17 16.90
CA THR A 137 5.65 -3.58 17.29
C THR A 137 4.24 -4.13 17.05
N GLY A 138 3.37 -3.36 16.40
CA GLY A 138 2.00 -3.79 16.07
C GLY A 138 1.99 -4.69 14.84
N ASP A 139 0.98 -5.55 14.76
CA ASP A 139 0.71 -6.33 13.56
C ASP A 139 0.15 -5.40 12.47
N PRO A 140 0.82 -5.26 11.31
CA PRO A 140 0.34 -4.40 10.22
C PRO A 140 -1.04 -4.81 9.70
N ASP A 141 -1.40 -6.08 9.78
CA ASP A 141 -2.71 -6.55 9.32
C ASP A 141 -3.82 -6.12 10.28
N ILE A 142 -3.55 -6.15 11.59
CA ILE A 142 -4.47 -5.61 12.61
C ILE A 142 -4.62 -4.11 12.47
N ALA A 143 -3.54 -3.38 12.16
CA ALA A 143 -3.63 -1.96 11.87
C ALA A 143 -4.49 -1.70 10.63
N ALA A 144 -4.28 -2.45 9.55
CA ALA A 144 -5.08 -2.35 8.34
C ALA A 144 -6.57 -2.63 8.60
N ASP A 145 -6.90 -3.66 9.38
CA ASP A 145 -8.28 -3.93 9.82
C ASP A 145 -8.90 -2.76 10.56
N THR A 146 -8.15 -2.21 11.51
CA THR A 146 -8.62 -1.07 12.32
C THR A 146 -8.93 0.13 11.43
N TYR A 147 -8.05 0.45 10.48
CA TYR A 147 -8.31 1.54 9.53
C TYR A 147 -9.47 1.23 8.59
N ALA A 148 -9.64 -0.03 8.17
CA ALA A 148 -10.75 -0.43 7.31
C ALA A 148 -12.12 -0.31 8.00
N GLU A 149 -12.17 -0.43 9.33
CA GLU A 149 -13.36 -0.16 10.11
C GLU A 149 -13.61 1.35 10.30
N MET A 150 -12.57 2.16 10.47
CA MET A 150 -12.69 3.59 10.75
C MET A 150 -12.92 4.49 9.52
N LEU A 151 -12.34 4.13 8.37
CA LEU A 151 -12.40 4.99 7.17
C LEU A 151 -13.83 5.20 6.64
N PRO A 152 -14.73 4.20 6.61
CA PRO A 152 -16.13 4.40 6.21
C PRO A 152 -16.90 5.39 7.10
N ASP A 153 -16.53 5.57 8.37
CA ASP A 153 -17.13 6.61 9.22
C ASP A 153 -16.73 8.03 8.76
N CYS A 154 -15.54 8.16 8.17
CA CYS A 154 -15.03 9.43 7.63
C CYS A 154 -15.57 9.72 6.23
N ASP A 155 -15.75 8.67 5.42
CA ASP A 155 -16.33 8.72 4.08
C ASP A 155 -17.28 7.53 3.86
N PRO A 156 -18.58 7.70 4.14
CA PRO A 156 -19.59 6.65 3.96
C PRO A 156 -19.82 6.25 2.50
N SER A 157 -19.23 6.97 1.53
CA SER A 157 -19.33 6.64 0.12
C SER A 157 -18.32 5.59 -0.34
N MET A 158 -17.32 5.26 0.51
CA MET A 158 -16.30 4.27 0.19
C MET A 158 -16.91 2.91 -0.12
N ARG A 159 -16.44 2.30 -1.21
CA ARG A 159 -16.92 1.01 -1.70
C ARG A 159 -15.89 -0.08 -1.49
N LEU A 160 -16.38 -1.32 -1.36
CA LEU A 160 -15.53 -2.49 -1.29
C LEU A 160 -15.07 -2.87 -2.71
N GLY A 161 -13.76 -2.85 -2.93
CA GLY A 161 -13.11 -3.40 -4.11
C GLY A 161 -12.45 -4.75 -3.82
N LEU A 162 -12.41 -5.66 -4.79
CA LEU A 162 -11.71 -6.94 -4.71
C LEU A 162 -10.80 -7.11 -5.93
N VAL A 163 -9.53 -7.40 -5.68
CA VAL A 163 -8.50 -7.55 -6.71
C VAL A 163 -7.79 -8.89 -6.52
N ALA A 164 -7.54 -9.62 -7.61
CA ALA A 164 -6.69 -10.81 -7.56
C ALA A 164 -5.22 -10.38 -7.47
N ALA A 165 -4.67 -10.33 -6.25
CA ALA A 165 -3.33 -9.83 -6.00
C ALA A 165 -2.68 -10.57 -4.82
N ALA A 166 -1.34 -10.62 -4.79
CA ALA A 166 -0.59 -11.28 -3.72
C ALA A 166 -0.41 -10.40 -2.47
N SER A 167 -0.60 -9.08 -2.60
CA SER A 167 -0.48 -8.12 -1.50
C SER A 167 -1.24 -6.83 -1.84
N GLY A 168 -1.43 -5.95 -0.86
CA GLY A 168 -2.04 -4.65 -1.09
C GLY A 168 -1.26 -3.76 -2.07
N ALA A 169 0.08 -3.85 -2.05
CA ALA A 169 0.91 -3.13 -3.01
C ALA A 169 0.74 -3.69 -4.44
N ASP A 170 0.69 -5.01 -4.60
CA ASP A 170 0.42 -5.63 -5.90
C ASP A 170 -1.01 -5.31 -6.38
N ALA A 171 -1.97 -5.16 -5.47
CA ALA A 171 -3.35 -4.80 -5.80
C ALA A 171 -3.45 -3.43 -6.49
N LEU A 172 -2.62 -2.46 -6.11
CA LEU A 172 -2.56 -1.15 -6.78
C LEU A 172 -2.10 -1.26 -8.24
N ALA A 173 -1.10 -2.09 -8.51
CA ALA A 173 -0.59 -2.31 -9.86
C ALA A 173 -1.59 -3.12 -10.71
N VAL A 174 -2.17 -4.18 -10.15
CA VAL A 174 -3.09 -5.07 -10.89
C VAL A 174 -4.42 -4.41 -11.19
N CYS A 175 -4.90 -3.50 -10.33
CA CYS A 175 -6.19 -2.85 -10.54
C CYS A 175 -6.16 -1.78 -11.65
N GLY A 176 -5.00 -1.48 -12.24
CA GLY A 176 -4.87 -0.48 -13.29
C GLY A 176 -4.97 0.95 -12.79
N TRP A 177 -4.80 1.19 -11.49
CA TRP A 177 -4.79 2.54 -10.94
C TRP A 177 -3.56 3.27 -11.47
N THR A 178 -3.74 4.43 -12.10
CA THR A 178 -2.66 5.21 -12.75
C THR A 178 -1.98 6.19 -11.80
N GLY A 179 -2.29 6.13 -10.51
CA GLY A 179 -1.63 6.95 -9.49
C GLY A 179 -1.88 8.46 -9.67
N PRO A 180 -0.97 9.31 -9.15
CA PRO A 180 -0.88 10.70 -9.50
C PRO A 180 -0.15 10.83 -10.86
N PRO A 181 -0.85 10.98 -11.99
CA PRO A 181 -0.24 10.96 -13.32
C PRO A 181 0.72 12.13 -13.57
N ASN A 182 0.64 13.18 -12.74
CA ASN A 182 1.53 14.34 -12.81
C ASN A 182 2.87 14.12 -12.08
N PHE A 183 3.06 12.98 -11.40
CA PHE A 183 4.28 12.69 -10.63
C PHE A 183 5.06 11.50 -11.22
N THR A 184 4.40 10.37 -11.41
CA THR A 184 4.98 9.23 -12.15
C THR A 184 3.94 8.67 -13.09
N ASN A 185 4.41 8.21 -14.24
CA ASN A 185 3.59 7.49 -15.23
C ASN A 185 3.69 5.97 -15.04
N ASP A 186 4.38 5.46 -14.02
CA ASP A 186 4.52 4.02 -13.76
C ASP A 186 4.07 3.64 -12.34
N THR A 187 2.84 3.12 -12.21
CA THR A 187 2.30 2.65 -10.92
C THR A 187 3.13 1.52 -10.32
N GLY A 188 3.89 0.78 -11.14
CA GLY A 188 4.81 -0.24 -10.67
C GLY A 188 5.86 0.31 -9.70
N GLU A 189 6.31 1.55 -9.90
CA GLU A 189 7.28 2.22 -9.03
C GLU A 189 6.69 2.53 -7.66
N ILE A 190 5.46 3.08 -7.64
CA ILE A 190 4.72 3.37 -6.40
C ILE A 190 4.47 2.08 -5.62
N ALA A 191 4.00 1.03 -6.30
CA ALA A 191 3.76 -0.28 -5.70
C ALA A 191 5.05 -0.89 -5.12
N ALA A 192 6.19 -0.73 -5.81
CA ALA A 192 7.48 -1.21 -5.31
C ALA A 192 7.88 -0.54 -3.99
N VAL A 193 7.72 0.78 -3.91
CA VAL A 193 7.99 1.55 -2.68
C VAL A 193 7.07 1.10 -1.54
N GLY A 194 5.76 0.99 -1.79
CA GLY A 194 4.78 0.54 -0.79
C GLY A 194 5.07 -0.88 -0.28
N LYS A 195 5.43 -1.80 -1.17
CA LYS A 195 5.79 -3.18 -0.83
C LYS A 195 7.02 -3.25 0.07
N SER A 196 8.01 -2.40 -0.18
CA SER A 196 9.23 -2.35 0.64
C SER A 196 8.96 -1.88 2.07
N ALA A 197 8.10 -0.88 2.24
CA ALA A 197 7.72 -0.36 3.55
C ALA A 197 6.99 -1.42 4.40
N SER A 198 6.11 -2.21 3.78
CA SER A 198 5.41 -3.31 4.43
C SER A 198 6.37 -4.45 4.85
N ALA A 199 7.32 -4.82 3.98
CA ALA A 199 8.31 -5.86 4.30
C ALA A 199 9.19 -5.50 5.52
N TYR A 200 9.53 -4.22 5.70
CA TYR A 200 10.25 -3.77 6.90
C TYR A 200 9.42 -3.96 8.17
N ALA A 201 8.10 -3.69 8.14
CA ALA A 201 7.21 -3.90 9.28
C ALA A 201 7.09 -5.39 9.65
N SER A 202 6.95 -6.30 8.66
CA SER A 202 6.89 -7.74 8.91
C SER A 202 8.19 -8.31 9.49
N SER A 203 9.35 -7.81 9.03
CA SER A 203 10.66 -8.23 9.55
C SER A 203 10.93 -7.81 11.00
N ALA A 204 10.36 -6.68 11.44
CA ALA A 204 10.48 -6.19 12.82
C ALA A 204 9.64 -7.03 13.81
N SER A 205 8.52 -7.61 13.36
CA SER A 205 7.66 -8.49 14.17
C SER A 205 8.27 -9.90 14.38
N GLY A 206 9.13 -10.35 13.47
CA GLY A 206 9.66 -11.73 13.43
C GLY A 206 10.89 -12.04 14.31
N SER A 207 11.33 -11.15 15.20
CA SER A 207 12.51 -11.42 16.05
C SER A 207 12.32 -11.00 17.51
N PRO A 208 11.94 -11.92 18.41
CA PRO A 208 12.22 -11.77 19.83
C PRO A 208 13.66 -12.24 20.08
N THR A 209 14.65 -11.51 19.57
CA THR A 209 16.02 -11.74 20.06
C THR A 209 16.09 -11.06 21.42
N CYS A 210 15.76 -11.82 22.46
CA CYS A 210 16.03 -11.44 23.84
C CYS A 210 17.51 -11.11 23.97
N ILE A 211 17.85 -9.82 23.97
CA ILE A 211 19.13 -9.36 24.49
C ILE A 211 19.03 -9.52 26.00
N SER A 212 19.48 -10.67 26.51
CA SER A 212 19.74 -10.82 27.94
C SER A 212 20.76 -9.75 28.36
N PRO A 213 20.48 -8.97 29.41
CA PRO A 213 21.46 -8.01 29.91
C PRO A 213 22.65 -8.78 30.51
N SER A 214 23.80 -8.67 29.85
CA SER A 214 25.07 -9.17 30.38
C SER A 214 25.34 -8.55 31.76
N PRO A 215 25.74 -9.33 32.78
CA PRO A 215 25.94 -8.81 34.13
C PRO A 215 27.14 -7.85 34.14
N ARG A 216 26.91 -6.61 34.60
CA ARG A 216 27.95 -5.59 34.77
C ARG A 216 29.11 -6.15 35.60
N PRO A 217 30.38 -5.91 35.21
CA PRO A 217 31.51 -6.24 36.08
C PRO A 217 31.44 -5.39 37.36
N ARG A 218 31.46 -6.06 38.51
CA ARG A 218 31.57 -5.41 39.83
C ARG A 218 32.88 -4.62 39.88
N ARG A 219 32.80 -3.32 40.18
CA ARG A 219 33.97 -2.49 40.48
C ARG A 219 34.70 -3.06 41.71
N PRO A 220 36.04 -3.16 41.71
CA PRO A 220 36.78 -3.50 42.91
C PRO A 220 36.70 -2.35 43.93
N SER A 221 36.38 -2.71 45.17
CA SER A 221 36.37 -1.82 46.32
C SER A 221 37.78 -1.30 46.60
N MET A 222 37.97 0.02 46.55
CA MET A 222 39.20 0.65 47.07
C MET A 222 39.17 0.67 48.60
N PRO A 223 40.29 0.37 49.29
CA PRO A 223 40.36 0.54 50.73
C PRO A 223 40.51 2.01 51.09
N LEU A 224 39.73 2.47 52.10
CA LEU A 224 39.96 3.74 52.76
C LEU A 224 41.37 3.74 53.38
N ARG A 225 42.22 4.68 52.94
CA ARG A 225 43.45 5.01 53.66
C ARG A 225 43.10 6.00 54.77
N ALA A 226 43.41 5.62 56.01
CA ALA A 226 43.37 6.48 57.17
C ALA A 226 44.68 7.28 57.31
N LYS A 227 44.51 8.54 57.76
CA LYS A 227 45.47 9.57 58.15
C LYS A 227 46.22 10.29 57.03
#